data_AF-A0A7V9AM64-F1
#
_entry.id   AF-A0A7V9AM64-F1
#
_cell.length_a   1.000
_cell.length_b   1.000
_cell.length_c   1.000
_cell.angle_alpha   90.00
_cell.angle_beta   90.00
_cell.angle_gamma   90.00
#
_symmetry.space_group_name_H-M   'P 1'
#
loop_
_entity.id
_entity.type
_entity.pdbx_description
1 polymer ?
#
loop_
_entity_poly.entity_id
_entity_poly.type
_entity_poly.pdbx_seq_one_letter_code
_entity_poly.pdbx_strand_id
1 'polypeptide(L)' 'GLPEDDRYRRWINVYADPEFAELAMWCRHLVDDACQSLSADRAARVEGAFITSSRYELAFWDMAWRQETWLA' A
#
# COMPACT_ATOMS: atom_id res chain seq x y z
N GLY A 1 -19.92 -11.61 -2.31
CA GLY A 1 -20.70 -10.80 -1.35
C GLY A 1 -19.82 -10.44 -0.17
N LEU A 2 -20.23 -9.49 0.66
CA LEU A 2 -19.49 -9.13 1.88
C LEU A 2 -19.53 -10.27 2.92
N PRO A 3 -18.49 -10.44 3.76
CA PRO A 3 -18.50 -11.42 4.85
C PRO A 3 -19.60 -11.17 5.88
N GLU A 4 -20.00 -12.23 6.60
CA GLU A 4 -20.97 -12.15 7.70
C GLU A 4 -20.42 -11.38 8.91
N ASP A 5 -19.12 -11.47 9.20
CA ASP A 5 -18.49 -10.75 10.32
C ASP A 5 -18.45 -9.23 10.06
N ASP A 6 -19.07 -8.45 10.96
CA ASP A 6 -19.15 -6.99 10.90
C ASP A 6 -17.78 -6.30 10.81
N ARG A 7 -16.75 -6.87 11.46
CA ARG A 7 -15.41 -6.27 11.50
C ARG A 7 -14.74 -6.32 10.14
N TYR A 8 -14.78 -7.49 9.50
CA TYR A 8 -14.23 -7.68 8.16
C TYR A 8 -15.02 -6.90 7.12
N ARG A 9 -16.34 -6.83 7.26
CA ARG A 9 -17.19 -6.02 6.38
C ARG A 9 -16.85 -4.53 6.48
N ARG A 10 -16.68 -4.00 7.69
CA ARG A 10 -16.28 -2.60 7.89
C ARG A 10 -14.91 -2.33 7.29
N TRP A 11 -13.95 -3.23 7.50
CA TRP A 11 -12.62 -3.13 6.92
C TRP A 11 -12.69 -3.08 5.39
N ILE A 12 -13.38 -4.03 4.75
CA ILE A 12 -13.53 -4.06 3.29
C ILE A 12 -14.19 -2.79 2.77
N ASN A 13 -15.26 -2.32 3.42
CA ASN A 13 -15.98 -1.12 2.98
C ASN A 13 -15.09 0.12 2.96
N VAL A 14 -14.13 0.25 3.88
CA VAL A 14 -13.19 1.38 3.89
C VAL A 14 -12.28 1.33 2.66
N TYR A 15 -11.67 0.18 2.35
CA TYR A 15 -10.74 0.07 1.22
C TYR A 15 -11.43 -0.02 -0.14
N ALA A 16 -12.72 -0.40 -0.16
CA ALA A 16 -13.56 -0.41 -1.35
C ALA A 16 -14.29 0.93 -1.59
N ASP A 17 -14.15 1.90 -0.68
CA ASP A 17 -14.77 3.22 -0.80
C ASP A 17 -14.19 3.96 -2.02
N PRO A 18 -15.02 4.51 -2.93
CA PRO A 18 -14.55 5.35 -4.02
C PRO A 18 -13.65 6.51 -3.56
N GLU A 19 -13.92 7.14 -2.41
CA GLU A 19 -13.07 8.21 -1.88
C GLU A 19 -11.66 7.72 -1.54
N PHE A 20 -11.53 6.48 -1.08
CA PHE A 20 -10.23 5.86 -0.83
C PHE A 20 -9.46 5.61 -2.14
N ALA A 21 -10.16 5.19 -3.19
CA ALA A 21 -9.58 5.04 -4.52
C ALA A 21 -9.10 6.39 -5.10
N GLU A 22 -9.90 7.46 -4.94
CA GLU A 22 -9.51 8.81 -5.35
C GLU A 22 -8.29 9.32 -4.58
N LEU A 23 -8.20 9.03 -3.27
CA LEU A 23 -7.01 9.35 -2.48
C LEU A 23 -5.77 8.62 -3.02
N ALA A 24 -5.89 7.33 -3.37
CA ALA A 24 -4.79 6.57 -3.95
C ALA A 24 -4.35 7.13 -5.31
N MET A 25 -5.32 7.55 -6.15
CA MET A 25 -5.04 8.23 -7.42
C MET A 25 -4.35 9.57 -7.22
N TRP A 26 -4.78 10.37 -6.23
CA TRP A 26 -4.13 11.63 -5.89
C TRP A 26 -2.68 11.43 -5.44
N CYS A 27 -2.42 10.46 -4.56
CA CYS A 27 -1.06 10.11 -4.12
C CYS A 27 -0.17 9.71 -5.30
N ARG A 28 -0.71 8.95 -6.26
CA ARG A 28 0.02 8.59 -7.49
C ARG A 28 0.40 9.83 -8.29
N HIS A 29 -0.54 10.72 -8.59
CA HIS A 29 -0.24 11.95 -9.33
C HIS A 29 0.79 12.83 -8.61
N LEU A 30 0.70 12.93 -7.28
CA LEU A 30 1.69 13.66 -6.48
C LEU A 30 3.12 13.09 -6.66
N VAL A 31 3.26 11.76 -6.68
CA VAL A 31 4.55 11.10 -6.91
C VAL A 31 5.01 11.31 -8.36
N ASP A 32 4.12 11.16 -9.33
CA ASP A 32 4.41 11.38 -10.76
C ASP A 32 4.93 12.81 -10.98
N ASP A 33 4.25 13.80 -10.39
CA ASP A 33 4.63 15.22 -10.45
C ASP A 33 5.99 15.49 -9.79
N ALA A 34 6.23 14.92 -8.61
CA ALA A 34 7.52 15.04 -7.92
C ALA A 34 8.68 14.38 -8.70
N CYS A 35 8.38 13.42 -9.57
CA CYS A 35 9.38 12.67 -10.34
C CYS A 35 9.69 13.28 -11.71
N GLN A 36 8.91 14.25 -12.22
CA GLN A 36 9.00 14.76 -13.59
C GLN A 36 10.41 15.23 -14.00
N SER A 37 11.17 15.83 -13.08
CA SER A 37 12.50 16.39 -13.35
C SER A 37 13.66 15.56 -12.78
N LEU A 38 13.40 14.32 -12.35
CA LEU A 38 14.44 13.47 -11.78
C LEU A 38 15.36 12.92 -12.88
N SER A 39 16.63 12.77 -12.54
CA SER A 39 17.54 11.96 -13.35
C SER A 39 17.12 10.49 -13.31
N ALA A 40 17.52 9.72 -14.33
CA ALA A 40 17.21 8.28 -14.40
C ALA A 40 17.64 7.51 -13.13
N ASP A 41 18.81 7.82 -12.56
CA ASP A 41 19.28 7.21 -11.31
C ASP A 41 18.35 7.49 -10.13
N ARG A 42 17.88 8.73 -9.99
CA ARG A 42 16.95 9.10 -8.92
C ARG A 42 15.57 8.50 -9.12
N ALA A 43 15.07 8.45 -10.36
CA ALA A 43 13.82 7.78 -10.69
C ALA A 43 13.86 6.28 -10.35
N ALA A 44 14.96 5.59 -10.70
CA ALA A 44 15.16 4.18 -10.35
C ALA A 44 15.17 3.94 -8.82
N ARG A 45 15.70 4.89 -8.04
CA ARG A 45 15.65 4.82 -6.57
C ARG A 45 14.22 4.98 -6.02
N VAL A 46 13.40 5.84 -6.62
CA VAL A 46 11.98 5.99 -6.25
C VAL A 46 11.21 4.71 -6.57
N GLU A 47 11.40 4.15 -7.76
CA GLU A 47 10.81 2.86 -8.14
C GLU A 47 11.23 1.73 -7.18
N GLY A 48 12.51 1.66 -6.85
CA GLY A 48 13.03 0.70 -5.87
C GLY A 48 12.37 0.84 -4.49
N ALA A 49 12.13 2.08 -4.03
CA ALA A 49 11.43 2.32 -2.76
C ALA A 49 9.96 1.89 -2.81
N PHE A 50 9.27 2.14 -3.94
CA PHE A 50 7.89 1.69 -4.15
C PHE A 50 7.79 0.16 -4.10
N ILE A 51 8.63 -0.54 -4.88
CA ILE A 51 8.68 -2.01 -4.91
C ILE A 51 9.01 -2.58 -3.53
N THR A 52 9.95 -1.97 -2.81
CA THR A 52 10.32 -2.39 -1.45
C THR A 52 9.13 -2.25 -0.50
N SER A 53 8.39 -1.15 -0.58
CA SER A 53 7.18 -0.94 0.22
C SER A 53 6.09 -1.97 -0.12
N SER A 54 5.88 -2.31 -1.40
CA SER A 54 4.94 -3.36 -1.80
C SER A 54 5.33 -4.75 -1.27
N ARG A 55 6.63 -5.05 -1.17
CA ARG A 55 7.11 -6.29 -0.52
C ARG A 55 6.82 -6.27 0.97
N TYR A 56 6.96 -5.12 1.63
CA TYR A 56 6.59 -4.98 3.03
C TYR A 56 5.08 -5.08 3.27
N GLU A 57 4.23 -4.61 2.36
CA GLU A 57 2.79 -4.83 2.43
C GLU A 57 2.45 -6.33 2.39
N LEU A 58 3.08 -7.10 1.50
CA LEU A 58 2.91 -8.56 1.50
C LEU A 58 3.40 -9.19 2.81
N ALA A 59 4.58 -8.78 3.29
CA ALA A 59 5.11 -9.26 4.56
C ALA A 59 4.21 -8.85 5.75
N PHE A 60 3.55 -7.70 5.69
CA PHE A 60 2.61 -7.23 6.70
C PHE A 60 1.42 -8.20 6.85
N TRP A 61 0.88 -8.67 5.73
CA TRP A 61 -0.18 -9.68 5.74
C TRP A 61 0.32 -11.04 6.24
N ASP A 62 1.50 -11.48 5.79
CA ASP A 62 2.09 -12.75 6.23
C ASP A 62 2.44 -12.75 7.73
N MET A 63 2.99 -11.65 8.27
CA MET A 63 3.31 -11.55 9.70
C MET A 63 2.05 -11.60 10.57
N ALA A 64 0.95 -10.98 10.13
CA ALA A 64 -0.32 -11.02 10.85
C ALA A 64 -0.91 -12.44 10.83
N TRP A 65 -0.82 -13.11 9.69
CA TRP A 65 -1.26 -14.50 9.52
C TRP A 65 -0.45 -15.49 10.38
N ARG A 66 0.87 -15.32 10.42
CA ARG A 66 1.80 -16.15 11.20
C ARG A 66 1.89 -15.76 12.68
N GLN A 67 1.31 -14.62 13.05
CA GLN A 67 1.46 -14.00 14.37
C GLN A 67 2.94 -13.85 14.73
N GLU A 68 3.73 -13.31 13.80
CA GLU A 68 5.18 -13.17 13.93
C GLU A 68 5.55 -12.39 15.20
N THR A 69 6.62 -12.83 15.87
CA THR A 69 7.15 -12.20 17.07
C THR A 69 8.65 -12.00 16.92
N TRP A 70 9.17 -11.06 17.69
CA TRP A 70 10.61 -10.88 17.81
C TRP A 70 11.22 -12.10 18.50
N LEU A 71 12.34 -12.59 17.96
CA LEU A 71 13.16 -13.56 18.67
C LEU A 71 13.68 -12.90 19.95
N ALA A 72 13.44 -13.56 21.09
CA ALA A 72 13.88 -13.11 22.41
C ALA A 72 15.41 -13.09 22.53
#